data_AF-A0A8E2D6J6-F1
#
_entry.id   AF-A0A8E2D6J6-F1
#
_cell.length_a   1.000
_cell.length_b   1.000
_cell.length_c   1.000
_cell.angle_alpha   90.00
_cell.angle_beta   90.00
_cell.angle_gamma   90.00
#
_symmetry.space_group_name_H-M   'P 1'
#
loop_
_entity.id
_entity.type
_entity.pdbx_description
1 polymer ?
#
loop_
_entity_poly.entity_id
_entity_poly.type
_entity_poly.pdbx_seq_one_letter_code
_entity_poly.pdbx_strand_id
1 'polypeptide(L)'
;MNENVKNSSKKGKGGRPPKNNAAAYRYSVNFTATEHARFLSMFEQSGVQSMARFIAARVFGDEFRVVKIDRSAMEYVTKLTSLYAQFRAVGVNYNQVVKELHSNFSEKKALALLYKLEKATVELAETGKKILELSEEFKEKWLQK
;
A
#
# COMPACT_ATOMS: atom_id res chain seq x y z
N MET A 1 29.22 -36.59 -24.35
CA MET A 1 29.83 -37.67 -23.55
C MET A 1 30.69 -37.04 -22.45
N ASN A 2 30.20 -37.00 -21.22
CA ASN A 2 30.78 -37.73 -20.10
C ASN A 2 30.12 -37.31 -18.79
N GLU A 3 29.40 -38.29 -18.26
CA GLU A 3 28.83 -38.33 -16.92
C GLU A 3 29.93 -38.13 -15.86
N ASN A 4 29.59 -37.41 -14.80
CA ASN A 4 30.03 -37.84 -13.48
C ASN A 4 29.00 -37.42 -12.43
N VAL A 5 27.86 -38.14 -12.46
CA VAL A 5 26.95 -38.21 -11.32
C VAL A 5 27.66 -39.00 -10.22
N LYS A 6 28.46 -38.31 -9.39
CA LYS A 6 28.93 -38.89 -8.13
C LYS A 6 27.83 -38.73 -7.08
N ASN A 7 26.85 -39.62 -7.19
CA ASN A 7 25.96 -39.98 -6.10
C ASN A 7 26.82 -40.63 -4.99
N SER A 8 27.07 -39.91 -3.90
CA SER A 8 27.66 -40.50 -2.71
C SER A 8 26.72 -40.26 -1.53
N SER A 9 25.89 -41.27 -1.27
CA SER A 9 25.09 -41.37 -0.06
C SER A 9 26.03 -41.54 1.15
N LYS A 10 26.26 -40.47 1.91
CA LYS A 10 26.77 -40.57 3.27
C LYS A 10 25.73 -40.00 4.24
N LYS A 11 24.86 -40.90 4.73
CA LYS A 11 23.97 -40.67 5.87
C LYS A 11 24.81 -40.50 7.15
N GLY A 12 25.13 -39.27 7.50
CA GLY A 12 25.40 -38.88 8.88
C GLY A 12 24.09 -38.48 9.54
N LYS A 13 23.67 -39.20 10.58
CA LYS A 13 22.47 -38.91 11.36
C LYS A 13 22.74 -37.73 12.30
N GLY A 14 22.34 -36.53 11.90
CA GLY A 14 22.34 -35.35 12.76
C GLY A 14 22.82 -34.10 12.03
N GLY A 15 22.01 -33.04 12.06
CA GLY A 15 22.32 -31.74 11.45
C GLY A 15 21.33 -31.33 10.36
N ARG A 16 21.45 -30.07 9.93
CA ARG A 16 20.62 -29.52 8.86
C ARG A 16 20.86 -30.32 7.58
N PRO A 17 19.81 -30.79 6.88
CA PRO A 17 19.97 -31.51 5.63
C PRO A 17 20.76 -30.66 4.61
N PRO A 18 21.65 -31.29 3.82
CA PRO A 18 22.47 -30.57 2.85
C PRO A 18 21.59 -29.90 1.79
N LYS A 19 21.98 -28.69 1.37
CA LYS A 19 21.30 -27.97 0.30
C LYS A 19 21.71 -28.55 -1.06
N ASN A 20 20.75 -28.82 -1.94
CA ASN A 20 21.00 -29.35 -3.28
C ASN A 20 21.94 -28.46 -4.12
N ASN A 21 21.83 -27.14 -3.99
CA ASN A 21 22.69 -26.16 -4.68
C ASN A 21 23.35 -25.24 -3.65
N ALA A 22 24.40 -25.75 -2.97
CA ALA A 22 25.19 -24.94 -2.05
C ALA A 22 26.05 -23.93 -2.83
N ALA A 23 26.15 -22.69 -2.34
CA ALA A 23 27.10 -21.70 -2.85
C ALA A 23 28.52 -22.15 -2.49
N ALA A 24 29.15 -22.91 -3.40
CA ALA A 24 30.46 -23.53 -3.19
C ALA A 24 31.64 -22.58 -3.47
N TYR A 25 31.41 -21.52 -4.24
CA TYR A 25 32.43 -20.56 -4.65
C TYR A 25 32.30 -19.27 -3.87
N ARG A 26 33.43 -18.75 -3.36
CA ARG A 26 33.50 -17.48 -2.64
C ARG A 26 34.39 -16.50 -3.40
N TYR A 27 33.86 -15.31 -3.64
CA TYR A 27 34.59 -14.17 -4.16
C TYR A 27 34.59 -13.06 -3.10
N SER A 28 35.73 -12.40 -2.91
CA SER A 28 35.87 -11.27 -1.99
C SER A 28 35.95 -9.98 -2.79
N VAL A 29 35.23 -8.95 -2.35
CA VAL A 29 35.26 -7.61 -2.91
C VAL A 29 35.71 -6.63 -1.84
N ASN A 30 36.58 -5.70 -2.22
CA ASN A 30 37.07 -4.65 -1.32
C ASN A 30 36.46 -3.33 -1.77
N PHE A 31 35.99 -2.53 -0.81
CA PHE A 31 35.42 -1.21 -1.07
C PHE A 31 36.33 -0.12 -0.52
N THR A 32 36.44 0.98 -1.25
CA THR A 32 36.93 2.25 -0.70
C THR A 32 35.92 2.81 0.30
N ALA A 33 36.33 3.77 1.13
CA ALA A 33 35.44 4.37 2.13
C ALA A 33 34.17 4.99 1.50
N THR A 34 34.29 5.63 0.33
CA THR A 34 33.16 6.27 -0.37
C THR A 34 32.21 5.25 -1.00
N GLU A 35 32.73 4.13 -1.49
CA GLU A 35 31.92 3.02 -2.00
C GLU A 35 31.21 2.28 -0.87
N HIS A 36 31.87 2.12 0.28
CA HIS A 36 31.26 1.50 1.45
C HIS A 36 30.06 2.30 1.98
N ALA A 37 30.19 3.63 2.06
CA ALA A 37 29.07 4.50 2.45
C ALA A 37 27.88 4.38 1.49
N ARG A 38 28.15 4.34 0.17
CA ARG A 38 27.11 4.10 -0.85
C ARG A 38 26.50 2.71 -0.76
N PHE A 39 27.31 1.69 -0.48
CA PHE A 39 26.83 0.33 -0.28
C PHE A 39 25.87 0.25 0.90
N LEU A 40 26.21 0.85 2.05
CA LEU A 40 25.37 0.82 3.24
C LEU A 40 24.01 1.49 3.00
N SER A 41 23.98 2.63 2.30
CA SER A 41 22.71 3.31 2.00
C SER A 41 21.82 2.48 1.08
N MET A 42 22.39 1.81 0.07
CA MET A 42 21.63 0.92 -0.81
C MET A 42 21.19 -0.37 -0.08
N PHE A 43 22.04 -0.92 0.79
CA PHE A 43 21.72 -2.11 1.57
C PHE A 43 20.57 -1.84 2.55
N GLU A 44 20.59 -0.72 3.26
CA GLU A 44 19.53 -0.29 4.15
C GLU A 44 18.20 -0.11 3.40
N GLN A 45 18.23 0.56 2.25
CA GLN A 45 17.05 0.73 1.40
C GLN A 45 16.50 -0.60 0.86
N SER A 46 17.32 -1.65 0.81
CA SER A 46 16.90 -2.95 0.28
C SER A 46 16.04 -3.78 1.21
N GLY A 47 16.12 -3.54 2.53
CA GLY A 47 15.45 -4.36 3.53
C GLY A 47 15.93 -5.83 3.56
N VAL A 48 16.94 -6.20 2.77
CA VAL A 48 17.52 -7.54 2.76
C VAL A 48 18.42 -7.71 3.99
N GLN A 49 18.25 -8.80 4.73
CA GLN A 49 19.00 -9.02 5.99
C GLN A 49 20.47 -9.43 5.79
N SER A 50 20.85 -9.86 4.59
CA SER A 50 22.19 -10.39 4.30
C SER A 50 22.91 -9.56 3.25
N MET A 51 24.02 -8.92 3.64
CA MET A 51 24.89 -8.15 2.75
C MET A 51 25.38 -8.98 1.55
N ALA A 52 25.78 -10.23 1.79
CA ALA A 52 26.26 -11.13 0.73
C ALA A 52 25.17 -11.43 -0.31
N ARG A 53 23.93 -11.64 0.16
CA ARG A 53 22.78 -11.87 -0.72
C ARG A 53 22.44 -10.61 -1.53
N PHE A 54 22.56 -9.44 -0.92
CA PHE A 54 22.38 -8.15 -1.59
C PHE A 54 23.44 -7.92 -2.68
N ILE A 55 24.72 -8.20 -2.41
CA ILE A 55 25.81 -8.10 -3.40
C ILE A 55 25.55 -9.05 -4.57
N ALA A 56 25.22 -10.32 -4.29
CA ALA A 56 24.96 -11.31 -5.33
C ALA A 56 23.79 -10.90 -6.24
N ALA A 57 22.67 -10.47 -5.66
CA ALA A 57 21.51 -9.98 -6.42
C ALA A 57 21.89 -8.79 -7.33
N ARG A 58 22.74 -7.87 -6.83
CA ARG A 58 23.19 -6.71 -7.61
C ARG A 58 24.11 -7.08 -8.78
N VAL A 59 24.98 -8.07 -8.60
CA VAL A 59 25.91 -8.54 -9.65
C VAL A 59 25.16 -9.24 -10.78
N PHE A 60 24.12 -10.01 -10.47
CA PHE A 60 23.35 -10.77 -11.46
C PHE A 60 22.15 -10.01 -12.06
N GLY A 61 22.03 -8.72 -11.78
CA GLY A 61 21.07 -7.85 -12.47
C GLY A 61 19.62 -7.97 -11.99
N ASP A 62 19.38 -8.50 -10.77
CA ASP A 62 18.05 -8.43 -10.18
C ASP A 62 17.64 -6.96 -10.07
N GLU A 63 16.51 -6.60 -10.71
CA GLU A 63 16.00 -5.23 -10.70
C GLU A 63 15.65 -4.80 -9.28
N PHE A 64 16.49 -3.94 -8.72
CA PHE A 64 16.24 -3.36 -7.41
C PHE A 64 15.36 -2.13 -7.55
N ARG A 65 14.06 -2.30 -7.29
CA ARG A 65 13.09 -1.20 -7.26
C ARG A 65 12.92 -0.69 -5.82
N VAL A 66 13.60 0.40 -5.49
CA VAL A 66 13.30 1.16 -4.26
C VAL A 66 11.98 1.90 -4.50
N VAL A 67 10.87 1.31 -4.05
CA VAL A 67 9.61 2.05 -3.99
C VAL A 67 9.67 2.90 -2.73
N LYS A 68 10.08 4.16 -2.89
CA LYS A 68 9.91 5.18 -1.84
C LYS A 68 8.41 5.45 -1.73
N ILE A 69 7.73 4.70 -0.87
CA ILE A 69 6.32 4.94 -0.56
C ILE A 69 6.29 6.14 0.37
N ASP A 70 5.79 7.27 -0.12
CA ASP A 70 5.38 8.35 0.76
C ASP A 70 4.17 7.87 1.56
N ARG A 71 4.44 7.49 2.81
CA ARG A 71 3.44 6.96 3.73
C ARG A 71 2.31 7.97 3.96
N SER A 72 2.63 9.26 4.00
CA SER A 72 1.65 10.32 4.19
C SER A 72 0.70 10.41 2.99
N ALA A 73 1.24 10.33 1.78
CA ALA A 73 0.43 10.30 0.56
C ALA A 73 -0.48 9.07 0.49
N MET A 74 0.04 7.89 0.88
CA MET A 74 -0.74 6.66 0.91
C MET A 74 -1.87 6.71 1.97
N GLU A 75 -1.58 7.24 3.16
CA GLU A 75 -2.59 7.46 4.20
C GLU A 75 -3.66 8.47 3.76
N TYR A 76 -3.25 9.54 3.05
CA TYR A 76 -4.17 10.51 2.47
C TYR A 76 -5.13 9.88 1.45
N VAL A 77 -4.61 9.12 0.47
CA VAL A 77 -5.44 8.42 -0.53
C VAL A 77 -6.38 7.41 0.12
N THR A 78 -5.92 6.72 1.17
CA THR A 78 -6.76 5.77 1.93
C THR A 78 -7.93 6.48 2.61
N LYS A 79 -7.66 7.61 3.28
CA LYS A 79 -8.69 8.44 3.92
C LYS A 79 -9.69 8.99 2.91
N LEU A 80 -9.21 9.49 1.76
CA LEU A 80 -10.07 10.00 0.69
C LEU A 80 -10.97 8.89 0.11
N THR A 81 -10.40 7.70 -0.11
CA THR A 81 -11.16 6.53 -0.59
C THR A 81 -12.25 6.13 0.41
N SER A 82 -11.92 6.11 1.70
CA SER A 82 -12.88 5.83 2.77
C SER A 82 -14.02 6.86 2.81
N LEU A 83 -13.69 8.15 2.69
CA LEU A 83 -14.66 9.24 2.62
C LEU A 83 -15.63 9.05 1.43
N TYR A 84 -15.11 8.71 0.25
CA TYR A 84 -15.95 8.44 -0.93
C TYR A 84 -16.90 7.24 -0.72
N ALA A 85 -16.43 6.18 -0.06
CA ALA A 85 -17.27 5.04 0.29
C ALA A 85 -18.41 5.44 1.24
N GLN A 86 -18.15 6.31 2.22
CA GLN A 86 -19.17 6.84 3.12
C GLN A 86 -20.24 7.64 2.36
N PHE A 87 -19.84 8.55 1.44
CA PHE A 87 -20.81 9.29 0.61
C PHE A 87 -21.71 8.36 -0.21
N ARG A 88 -21.13 7.32 -0.81
CA ARG A 88 -21.91 6.33 -1.56
C ARG A 88 -22.94 5.62 -0.66
N ALA A 89 -22.54 5.23 0.55
CA ALA A 89 -23.42 4.58 1.50
C ALA A 89 -24.60 5.49 1.91
N VAL A 90 -24.33 6.78 2.14
CA VAL A 90 -25.38 7.78 2.42
C VAL A 90 -26.36 7.88 1.24
N GLY A 91 -25.89 7.90 -0.01
CA GLY A 91 -26.75 7.93 -1.18
C GLY A 91 -27.66 6.69 -1.32
N VAL A 92 -27.14 5.50 -0.99
CA VAL A 92 -27.94 4.27 -0.96
C VAL A 92 -29.01 4.35 0.13
N ASN A 93 -28.63 4.78 1.34
CA ASN A 93 -29.56 4.92 2.47
C ASN A 93 -30.65 5.95 2.17
N TYR A 94 -30.30 7.08 1.54
CA TYR A 94 -31.27 8.10 1.13
C TYR A 94 -32.34 7.51 0.20
N ASN A 95 -31.91 6.79 -0.85
CA ASN A 95 -32.83 6.15 -1.79
C ASN A 95 -33.74 5.12 -1.10
N GLN A 96 -33.21 4.38 -0.14
CA GLN A 96 -34.00 3.41 0.62
C GLN A 96 -35.05 4.11 1.49
N VAL A 97 -34.65 5.13 2.25
CA VAL A 97 -35.57 5.88 3.13
C VAL A 97 -36.69 6.53 2.32
N VAL A 98 -36.39 7.15 1.19
CA VAL A 98 -37.41 7.78 0.33
C VAL A 98 -38.40 6.73 -0.21
N LYS A 99 -37.92 5.57 -0.65
CA LYS A 99 -38.79 4.45 -1.09
C LYS A 99 -39.68 3.93 0.02
N GLU A 100 -39.14 3.76 1.23
CA GLU A 100 -39.90 3.31 2.39
C GLU A 100 -40.95 4.34 2.83
N LEU A 101 -40.61 5.63 2.83
CA LEU A 101 -41.55 6.71 3.10
C LEU A 101 -42.71 6.73 2.11
N HIS A 102 -42.42 6.51 0.82
CA HIS A 102 -43.44 6.50 -0.23
C HIS A 102 -44.40 5.30 -0.11
N SER A 103 -43.92 4.16 0.37
CA SER A 103 -44.69 2.90 0.35
C SER A 103 -45.42 2.59 1.66
N ASN A 104 -44.87 2.98 2.82
CA ASN A 104 -45.29 2.44 4.12
C ASN A 104 -45.91 3.47 5.10
N PHE A 105 -45.86 4.76 4.78
CA PHE A 105 -46.32 5.82 5.70
C PHE A 105 -47.51 6.60 5.14
N SER A 106 -48.39 7.07 6.03
CA SER A 106 -49.41 8.03 5.65
C SER A 106 -48.78 9.37 5.28
N GLU A 107 -49.40 10.12 4.35
CA GLU A 107 -48.85 11.37 3.81
C GLU A 107 -48.34 12.32 4.90
N LYS A 108 -49.14 12.54 5.96
CA LYS A 108 -48.78 13.45 7.05
C LYS A 108 -47.51 13.03 7.81
N LYS A 109 -47.29 11.71 8.00
CA LYS A 109 -46.08 11.18 8.65
C LYS A 109 -44.88 11.17 7.70
N ALA A 110 -45.09 10.82 6.43
CA ALA A 110 -44.05 10.87 5.41
C ALA A 110 -43.52 12.30 5.24
N LEU A 111 -44.41 13.28 5.19
CA LEU A 111 -44.05 14.70 5.02
C LEU A 111 -43.20 15.22 6.20
N ALA A 112 -43.55 14.84 7.44
CA ALA A 112 -42.77 15.20 8.62
C ALA A 112 -41.35 14.58 8.64
N LEU A 113 -41.20 13.36 8.12
CA LEU A 113 -39.90 12.70 7.99
C LEU A 113 -39.09 13.26 6.81
N LEU A 114 -39.75 13.64 5.70
CA LEU A 114 -39.12 14.32 4.56
C LEU A 114 -38.48 15.65 4.97
N TYR A 115 -39.16 16.46 5.77
CA TYR A 115 -38.56 17.72 6.27
C TYR A 115 -37.28 17.49 7.08
N LYS A 116 -37.23 16.42 7.88
CA LYS A 116 -36.00 16.06 8.62
C LYS A 116 -34.90 15.58 7.69
N LEU A 117 -35.26 14.79 6.68
CA LEU A 117 -34.33 14.30 5.66
C LEU A 117 -33.75 15.47 4.83
N GLU A 118 -34.59 16.41 4.42
CA GLU A 118 -34.20 17.63 3.71
C GLU A 118 -33.18 18.41 4.53
N LYS A 119 -33.48 18.69 5.80
CA LYS A 119 -32.56 19.41 6.70
C LYS A 119 -31.20 18.71 6.80
N ALA A 120 -31.18 17.40 7.03
CA ALA A 120 -29.94 16.63 7.09
C ALA A 120 -29.16 16.65 5.75
N THR A 121 -29.88 16.66 4.62
CA THR A 121 -29.27 16.74 3.29
C THR A 121 -28.64 18.11 3.04
N VAL A 122 -29.27 19.19 3.53
CA VAL A 122 -28.70 20.56 3.47
C VAL A 122 -27.41 20.64 4.30
N GLU A 123 -27.41 20.15 5.54
CA GLU A 123 -26.21 20.13 6.40
C GLU A 123 -25.06 19.32 5.77
N LEU A 124 -25.39 18.20 5.12
CA LEU A 124 -24.41 17.40 4.37
C LEU A 124 -23.84 18.17 3.17
N ALA A 125 -24.69 18.88 2.42
CA ALA A 125 -24.26 19.68 1.27
C ALA A 125 -23.35 20.85 1.69
N GLU A 126 -23.67 21.52 2.80
CA GLU A 126 -22.81 22.57 3.37
C GLU A 126 -21.44 22.03 3.79
N THR A 127 -21.41 20.86 4.43
CA THR A 127 -20.16 20.19 4.79
C THR A 127 -19.37 19.81 3.54
N GLY A 128 -20.04 19.31 2.50
CA GLY A 128 -19.43 19.01 1.21
C GLY A 128 -18.78 20.23 0.54
N LYS A 129 -19.43 21.41 0.60
CA LYS A 129 -18.86 22.66 0.10
C LYS A 129 -17.58 23.05 0.84
N LYS A 130 -17.58 22.97 2.17
CA LYS A 130 -16.37 23.25 2.99
C LYS A 130 -15.22 22.32 2.65
N ILE A 131 -15.50 21.04 2.41
CA ILE A 131 -14.48 20.05 1.99
C ILE A 131 -13.89 20.44 0.62
N LEU A 132 -14.71 20.85 -0.33
CA LEU A 132 -14.26 21.30 -1.65
C LEU A 132 -13.40 22.57 -1.55
N GLU A 133 -13.84 23.57 -0.78
CA GLU A 133 -13.08 24.81 -0.54
C GLU A 133 -11.70 24.52 0.06
N LEU A 134 -11.64 23.70 1.12
CA LEU A 134 -10.37 23.28 1.73
C LEU A 134 -9.47 22.50 0.77
N SER A 135 -10.07 21.74 -0.15
CA SER A 135 -9.32 20.96 -1.15
C SER A 135 -8.71 21.87 -2.22
N GLU A 136 -9.43 22.90 -2.67
CA GLU A 136 -8.88 23.90 -3.60
C GLU A 136 -7.80 24.75 -2.92
N GLU A 137 -8.00 25.20 -1.67
CA GLU A 137 -6.97 25.92 -0.91
C GLU A 137 -5.69 25.08 -0.74
N PHE A 138 -5.83 23.79 -0.47
CA PHE A 138 -4.69 22.87 -0.41
C PHE A 138 -3.98 22.74 -1.76
N LYS A 139 -4.74 22.64 -2.86
CA LYS A 139 -4.19 22.55 -4.22
C LYS A 139 -3.43 23.81 -4.62
N GLU A 140 -3.96 24.99 -4.33
CA GLU A 140 -3.27 26.26 -4.59
C GLU A 140 -1.96 26.36 -3.82
N LYS A 141 -1.95 26.00 -2.53
CA LYS A 141 -0.76 26.13 -1.67
C LYS A 141 0.33 25.09 -1.94
N TRP A 142 -0.03 23.88 -2.36
CA TRP A 142 0.91 22.74 -2.36
C TRP A 142 1.07 22.03 -3.71
N LEU A 143 0.17 22.25 -4.67
CA LEU A 143 0.23 21.64 -6.01
C LEU A 143 0.58 22.65 -7.12
N GLN A 144 0.66 23.96 -6.83
CA GLN A 144 1.25 24.93 -7.76
C GLN A 144 2.79 24.84 -7.72
N LYS A 145 3.35 24.01 -8.60
CA LYS A 145 4.75 24.06 -9.04
C LYS A 145 4.82 23.84 -10.55
#